data_AF-A0AAU2D1J4-F1
#
_entry.id   AF-A0AAU2D1J4-F1
#
_cell.length_a   1.000
_cell.length_b   1.000
_cell.length_c   1.000
_cell.angle_alpha   90.00
_cell.angle_beta   90.00
_cell.angle_gamma   90.00
#
_symmetry.space_group_name_H-M   'P 1'
#
loop_
_entity.id
_entity.type
_entity.pdbx_description
1 polymer ?
#
loop_
_entity_poly.entity_id
_entity_poly.type
_entity_poly.pdbx_seq_one_letter_code
_entity_poly.pdbx_strand_id
1 'polypeptide(L)' 'MNQNDLNHIGRRIAQAAAQFAPGHRPTAAQTADAAAILHGMLQAVETYGVTFAHFDVVADFPRMAIQLVRARDESR' A
#
# COMPACT_ATOMS: atom_id res chain seq x y z
N MET A 1 -7.98 -7.90 11.15
CA MET A 1 -7.43 -6.53 11.16
C MET A 1 -8.19 -5.53 12.06
N ASN A 2 -7.49 -4.60 12.73
CA ASN A 2 -8.07 -3.55 13.59
C ASN A 2 -7.69 -2.12 13.14
N GLN A 3 -8.18 -1.07 13.83
CA GLN A 3 -7.92 0.33 13.48
C GLN A 3 -6.42 0.72 13.50
N ASN A 4 -5.63 0.09 14.37
CA ASN A 4 -4.19 0.35 14.42
C ASN A 4 -3.48 -0.16 13.16
N ASP A 5 -3.91 -1.30 12.64
CA ASP A 5 -3.37 -1.86 11.39
C ASP A 5 -3.71 -0.95 10.20
N LEU A 6 -4.95 -0.44 10.12
CA LEU A 6 -5.38 0.52 9.10
C LEU A 6 -4.55 1.81 9.14
N ASN A 7 -4.34 2.36 10.35
CA ASN A 7 -3.51 3.54 10.54
C ASN A 7 -2.04 3.28 10.19
N HIS A 8 -1.55 2.05 10.41
CA HIS A 8 -0.20 1.65 10.05
C HIS A 8 -0.04 1.52 8.53
N ILE A 9 -0.99 0.88 7.84
CA ILE A 9 -1.06 0.81 6.37
C ILE A 9 -1.00 2.22 5.77
N GLY A 10 -1.87 3.13 6.24
CA GLY A 10 -1.91 4.50 5.74
C GLY A 10 -0.58 5.23 5.91
N ARG A 11 0.09 5.09 7.06
CA ARG A 11 1.43 5.66 7.29
C ARG A 11 2.47 5.09 6.34
N ARG A 12 2.52 3.78 6.16
CA ARG A 12 3.52 3.14 5.28
C ARG A 12 3.33 3.53 3.81
N ILE A 13 2.08 3.66 3.37
CA ILE A 13 1.75 4.17 2.04
C ILE A 13 2.19 5.63 1.87
N ALA A 14 1.92 6.49 2.84
CA ALA A 14 2.37 7.89 2.80
C ALA A 14 3.91 8.00 2.80
N GLN A 15 4.61 7.18 3.58
CA GLN A 15 6.06 7.10 3.58
C GLN A 15 6.60 6.65 2.21
N ALA A 16 6.02 5.61 1.60
CA ALA A 16 6.42 5.15 0.27
C ALA A 16 6.15 6.21 -0.82
N ALA A 17 5.01 6.90 -0.75
CA ALA A 17 4.69 8.00 -1.65
C ALA A 17 5.74 9.13 -1.58
N ALA A 18 6.27 9.42 -0.39
CA ALA A 18 7.29 10.44 -0.19
C ALA A 18 8.65 10.10 -0.82
N GLN A 19 8.93 8.82 -1.09
CA GLN A 19 10.18 8.37 -1.73
C GLN A 19 10.22 8.62 -3.24
N PHE A 20 9.09 8.98 -3.86
CA PHE A 20 9.06 9.36 -5.27
C PHE A 20 9.58 10.79 -5.44
N ALA A 21 10.28 11.04 -6.56
CA ALA A 21 10.68 12.40 -6.95
C ALA A 21 9.46 13.33 -6.97
N PRO A 22 9.58 14.62 -6.60
CA PRO A 22 8.41 15.52 -6.43
C PRO A 22 7.44 15.54 -7.61
N GLY A 23 7.93 15.62 -8.85
CA GLY A 23 7.10 15.60 -10.07
C GLY A 23 6.51 14.22 -10.43
N HIS A 24 6.87 13.18 -9.67
CA HIS A 24 6.43 11.80 -9.86
C HIS A 24 5.78 11.24 -8.60
N ARG A 25 5.33 12.09 -7.65
CA ARG A 25 4.60 11.63 -6.46
C ARG A 25 3.20 11.16 -6.82
N PRO A 26 2.69 10.08 -6.19
CA PRO A 26 1.33 9.62 -6.45
C PRO A 26 0.33 10.67 -5.98
N THR A 27 -0.79 10.75 -6.69
CA THR A 27 -1.89 11.63 -6.28
C THR A 27 -2.50 11.13 -4.97
N ALA A 28 -3.29 11.99 -4.30
CA ALA A 28 -4.02 11.58 -3.10
C ALA A 28 -4.97 10.39 -3.38
N ALA A 29 -5.62 10.39 -4.55
CA ALA A 29 -6.48 9.29 -4.98
C ALA A 29 -5.68 8.00 -5.20
N GLN A 30 -4.53 8.06 -5.88
CA GLN A 30 -3.67 6.89 -6.07
C GLN A 30 -3.14 6.33 -4.74
N THR A 31 -2.86 7.21 -3.80
CA THR A 31 -2.41 6.85 -2.45
C THR A 31 -3.51 6.14 -1.67
N ALA A 32 -4.75 6.64 -1.74
CA ALA A 32 -5.91 6.02 -1.12
C ALA A 32 -6.24 4.65 -1.73
N ASP A 33 -6.22 4.55 -3.06
CA ASP A 33 -6.42 3.28 -3.79
C ASP A 33 -5.33 2.26 -3.43
N ALA A 34 -4.07 2.68 -3.37
CA ALA A 34 -2.96 1.80 -2.99
C ALA A 34 -3.11 1.29 -1.55
N ALA A 35 -3.59 2.13 -0.62
CA ALA A 35 -3.90 1.72 0.75
C ALA A 35 -5.04 0.68 0.79
N ALA A 36 -6.10 0.87 0.00
CA ALA A 36 -7.21 -0.08 -0.09
C ALA A 36 -6.77 -1.43 -0.68
N ILE A 37 -5.92 -1.41 -1.71
CA ILE A 37 -5.34 -2.63 -2.29
C ILE A 37 -4.48 -3.37 -1.27
N LEU A 38 -3.57 -2.66 -0.59
CA LEU A 38 -2.71 -3.27 0.42
C LEU A 38 -3.54 -3.88 1.56
N HIS A 39 -4.59 -3.17 2.00
CA HIS A 39 -5.55 -3.71 2.96
C HIS A 39 -6.20 -5.01 2.48
N GLY A 40 -6.68 -5.05 1.23
CA GLY A 40 -7.28 -6.25 0.64
C GLY A 40 -6.31 -7.43 0.53
N MET A 41 -5.07 -7.18 0.12
CA MET A 41 -4.01 -8.21 0.08
C MET A 41 -3.76 -8.80 1.47
N LEU A 42 -3.69 -7.96 2.49
CA LEU A 42 -3.46 -8.39 3.87
C LEU A 42 -4.64 -9.19 4.43
N GLN A 43 -5.87 -8.76 4.15
CA GLN A 43 -7.06 -9.51 4.53
C GLN A 43 -7.10 -10.89 3.85
N ALA A 44 -6.63 -11.02 2.60
CA ALA A 44 -6.58 -12.30 1.91
C ALA A 44 -5.56 -13.25 2.54
N VAL A 45 -4.36 -12.76 2.89
CA VAL A 45 -3.30 -13.59 3.48
C VAL A 45 -3.52 -13.93 4.95
N GLU A 46 -4.36 -13.18 5.67
CA GLU A 46 -4.83 -13.53 7.03
C GLU A 46 -5.46 -14.94 7.05
N THR A 47 -6.12 -15.38 5.97
CA THR A 47 -6.70 -16.73 5.86
C THR A 47 -5.66 -17.85 5.92
N TYR A 48 -4.39 -17.54 5.65
CA TYR A 48 -3.26 -18.46 5.74
C TYR A 48 -2.43 -18.25 7.02
N GLY A 49 -2.94 -17.48 7.98
CA GLY A 49 -2.24 -17.16 9.23
C GLY A 49 -1.14 -16.10 9.09
N VAL A 50 -1.03 -15.45 7.94
CA VAL A 50 -0.06 -14.38 7.71
C VAL A 50 -0.67 -13.04 8.12
N THR A 51 0.02 -12.32 8.98
CA THR A 51 -0.41 -11.00 9.47
C THR A 51 0.46 -9.87 8.91
N PHE A 52 0.04 -8.63 9.09
CA PHE A 52 0.82 -7.46 8.66
C PHE A 52 2.25 -7.44 9.23
N ALA A 53 2.45 -7.91 10.46
CA ALA A 53 3.78 -8.00 11.08
C ALA A 53 4.75 -8.90 10.29
N HIS A 54 4.24 -9.91 9.58
CA HIS A 54 5.05 -10.77 8.72
C HIS A 54 5.54 -10.04 7.45
N PHE A 55 4.91 -8.92 7.10
CA PHE A 55 5.30 -8.06 5.96
C PHE A 55 6.20 -6.89 6.36
N ASP A 56 6.50 -6.71 7.65
CA ASP A 56 7.46 -5.67 8.07
C ASP A 56 8.87 -5.96 7.54
N VAL A 57 9.21 -7.23 7.27
CA VAL A 57 10.46 -7.62 6.60
C VAL A 57 10.43 -7.38 5.08
N VAL A 58 9.25 -7.23 4.48
CA VAL A 58 9.12 -6.98 3.04
C VAL A 58 8.99 -5.48 2.82
N ALA A 59 10.13 -4.83 2.59
CA ALA A 59 10.26 -3.37 2.57
C ALA A 59 9.36 -2.67 1.54
N ASP A 60 9.04 -3.31 0.42
CA ASP A 60 8.49 -2.62 -0.76
C ASP A 60 6.98 -2.81 -1.02
N PHE A 61 6.23 -3.50 -0.14
CA PHE A 61 4.78 -3.70 -0.36
C PHE A 61 3.98 -2.40 -0.61
N PRO A 62 4.16 -1.34 0.18
CA PRO A 62 3.46 -0.08 -0.06
C PRO A 62 3.83 0.56 -1.41
N ARG A 63 5.10 0.45 -1.83
CA ARG A 63 5.57 0.96 -3.11
C ARG A 63 5.00 0.15 -4.28
N MET A 64 4.95 -1.18 -4.16
CA MET A 64 4.32 -2.05 -5.15
C MET A 64 2.83 -1.73 -5.33
N ALA A 65 2.09 -1.49 -4.24
CA ALA A 65 0.69 -1.10 -4.32
C ALA A 65 0.50 0.22 -5.10
N ILE A 66 1.36 1.22 -4.87
CA ILE A 66 1.35 2.48 -5.63
C ILE A 66 1.63 2.23 -7.12
N GLN A 67 2.63 1.41 -7.44
CA GLN A 67 2.98 1.10 -8.83
C GLN A 67 1.87 0.34 -9.55
N LEU A 68 1.18 -0.57 -8.86
CA LEU A 68 0.04 -1.30 -9.41
C LEU A 68 -1.12 -0.36 -9.78
N VAL A 69 -1.46 0.58 -8.91
CA VAL A 69 -2.51 1.58 -9.19
C VAL A 69 -2.14 2.42 -10.42
N ARG A 70 -0.88 2.84 -10.54
CA ARG A 70 -0.42 3.61 -11.71
C ARG A 70 -0.51 2.81 -13.00
N ALA A 71 -0.01 1.58 -13.01
CA ALA A 71 -0.09 0.73 -14.18
C ALA A 71 -1.54 0.51 -14.64
N ARG A 72 -2.48 0.35 -13.69
CA ARG A 72 -3.92 0.29 -13.98
C ARG A 72 -4.42 1.60 -14.60
N ASP A 73 -4.09 2.74 -14.01
CA ASP A 73 -4.57 4.05 -14.49
C ASP A 73 -3.98 4.41 -15.86
N GLU A 74 -2.74 4.02 -16.15
CA GLU A 74 -2.06 4.21 -17.45
C GLU A 74 -2.61 3.30 -18.56
N SER A 75 -3.24 2.18 -18.20
CA SER A 75 -3.81 1.22 -19.15
C SER A 75 -5.24 1.53 -19.62
N ARG A 76 -5.83 2.64 -19.15
CA ARG A 76 -7.19 3.09 -19.48
C ARG A 76 -7.18 4.17 -20.55
#